data_AF-A0A552A851-F1
#
_entry.id   AF-A0A552A851-F1
#
_cell.length_a   1.000
_cell.length_b   1.000
_cell.length_c   1.000
_cell.angle_alpha   90.00
_cell.angle_beta   90.00
_cell.angle_gamma   90.00
#
_symmetry.space_group_name_H-M   'P 1'
#
loop_
_entity.id
_entity.type
_entity.pdbx_description
1 polymer ?
#
loop_
_entity_poly.entity_id
_entity_poly.type
_entity_poly.pdbx_seq_one_letter_code
_entity_poly.pdbx_strand_id
1 'polypeptide(L)'
;MHMKKIDGSDFRKWRTQHGLTQSQAAELIGVAVDTVRGWEQGRRSPPNYVALLIERLKPSDYPKITGSSGNRPVGVATKIRRARKEL
;
A
#
# COMPACT_ATOMS: atom_id res chain seq x y z
N MET A 1 27.03 -5.97 6.45
CA MET A 1 26.05 -5.35 5.56
C MET A 1 24.80 -5.07 6.39
N HIS A 2 24.53 -3.81 6.76
CA HIS A 2 23.32 -3.46 7.51
C HIS A 2 22.16 -3.43 6.52
N MET A 3 21.29 -4.44 6.57
CA MET A 3 20.07 -4.43 5.76
C MET A 3 19.15 -3.32 6.28
N LYS A 4 18.78 -2.39 5.41
CA LYS A 4 17.79 -1.37 5.71
C LYS A 4 16.46 -2.05 6.05
N LYS A 5 16.01 -1.90 7.29
CA LYS A 5 14.69 -2.36 7.71
C LYS A 5 13.69 -1.28 7.40
N ILE A 6 12.56 -1.66 6.80
CA ILE A 6 11.39 -0.79 6.67
C ILE A 6 10.28 -1.38 7.53
N ASP A 7 9.52 -0.52 8.19
CA ASP A 7 8.28 -0.94 8.86
C ASP A 7 7.05 -0.68 7.98
N GLY A 8 5.87 -0.99 8.51
CA GLY A 8 4.61 -0.74 7.82
C GLY A 8 4.31 0.74 7.56
N SER A 9 4.82 1.64 8.40
CA SER A 9 4.65 3.08 8.26
C SER A 9 5.53 3.63 7.12
N ASP A 10 6.77 3.14 7.01
CA ASP A 10 7.68 3.48 5.93
C ASP A 10 7.17 2.97 4.58
N PHE A 11 6.67 1.73 4.56
CA PHE A 11 6.01 1.17 3.39
C PHE A 11 4.82 2.02 2.94
N ARG A 12 3.96 2.42 3.89
CA ARG A 12 2.81 3.28 3.60
C ARG A 12 3.23 4.64 3.04
N LYS A 13 4.27 5.27 3.61
CA LYS A 13 4.80 6.54 3.11
C LYS A 13 5.26 6.40 1.66
N TRP A 14 6.11 5.42 1.37
CA TRP A 14 6.56 5.13 0.01
C TRP A 14 5.38 4.96 -0.96
N ARG A 15 4.39 4.13 -0.59
CA ARG A 15 3.21 3.88 -1.41
C ARG A 15 2.45 5.17 -1.72
N THR A 16 2.18 5.98 -0.71
CA THR A 16 1.42 7.23 -0.86
C THR A 16 2.17 8.29 -1.65
N GLN A 17 3.49 8.39 -1.50
CA GLN A 17 4.33 9.30 -2.28
C GLN A 17 4.30 8.99 -3.78
N HIS A 18 4.14 7.72 -4.14
CA HIS A 18 4.03 7.27 -5.53
C HIS A 18 2.57 7.19 -6.02
N GLY A 19 1.60 7.68 -5.24
CA GLY A 19 0.18 7.70 -5.62
C GLY A 19 -0.48 6.31 -5.74
N LEU A 20 0.15 5.28 -5.18
CA LEU A 20 -0.29 3.90 -5.35
C LEU A 20 -1.44 3.54 -4.38
N THR A 21 -2.43 2.80 -4.86
CA THR A 21 -3.39 2.10 -3.98
C THR A 21 -2.73 0.90 -3.30
N GLN A 22 -3.34 0.34 -2.23
CA GLN A 22 -2.83 -0.88 -1.61
C GLN A 22 -2.75 -2.04 -2.63
N SER A 23 -3.73 -2.14 -3.53
CA SER A 23 -3.74 -3.17 -4.59
C SER A 23 -2.62 -2.96 -5.60
N GLN A 24 -2.40 -1.73 -6.06
CA GLN A 24 -1.33 -1.41 -6.99
C GLN A 24 0.05 -1.67 -6.38
N ALA A 25 0.24 -1.30 -5.11
CA ALA A 25 1.49 -1.59 -4.42
C ALA A 25 1.73 -3.09 -4.25
N ALA A 26 0.67 -3.85 -3.93
CA ALA A 26 0.72 -5.29 -3.77
C ALA A 26 1.08 -5.98 -5.10
N GLU A 27 0.44 -5.57 -6.20
CA GLU A 27 0.72 -6.05 -7.55
C GLU A 27 2.16 -5.73 -7.96
N LEU A 28 2.60 -4.48 -7.75
CA LEU A 28 3.94 -4.00 -8.12
C LEU A 28 5.07 -4.79 -7.46
N ILE A 29 4.87 -5.26 -6.22
CA ILE A 29 5.88 -6.01 -5.46
C ILE A 29 5.60 -7.52 -5.37
N GLY A 30 4.55 -8.00 -6.05
CA GLY A 30 4.21 -9.42 -6.12
C GLY A 30 3.71 -10.04 -4.81
N VAL A 31 2.89 -9.34 -4.04
CA VAL A 31 2.28 -9.84 -2.80
C VAL A 31 0.75 -9.69 -2.79
N ALA A 32 0.07 -10.34 -1.86
CA ALA A 32 -1.37 -10.13 -1.66
C ALA A 32 -1.69 -8.77 -1.03
N VAL A 33 -2.86 -8.20 -1.38
CA VAL A 33 -3.33 -6.91 -0.83
C VAL A 33 -3.50 -6.97 0.69
N ASP A 34 -3.95 -8.10 1.24
CA ASP A 34 -4.07 -8.29 2.69
C ASP A 34 -2.72 -8.31 3.41
N THR A 35 -1.65 -8.72 2.72
CA THR A 35 -0.29 -8.62 3.24
C THR A 35 0.13 -7.16 3.42
N VAL A 36 -0.09 -6.33 2.39
CA VAL A 36 0.13 -4.88 2.46
C VAL A 36 -0.70 -4.26 3.57
N ARG A 37 -1.99 -4.58 3.65
CA ARG A 37 -2.88 -4.10 4.72
C ARG A 37 -2.36 -4.48 6.11
N GLY A 38 -1.91 -5.73 6.28
CA GLY A 38 -1.33 -6.21 7.54
C GLY A 38 -0.07 -5.45 7.95
N TRP A 39 0.79 -5.11 6.98
CA TRP A 39 1.96 -4.27 7.21
C TRP A 39 1.56 -2.86 7.65
N GLU A 40 0.72 -2.17 6.88
CA GLU A 40 0.34 -0.78 7.18
C GLU A 40 -0.45 -0.61 8.48
N GLN A 41 -1.09 -1.67 8.96
CA GLN A 41 -1.79 -1.71 10.26
C GLN A 41 -0.85 -2.11 11.42
N GLY A 42 0.42 -2.41 11.16
CA GLY A 42 1.37 -2.86 12.16
C GLY A 42 1.13 -4.29 12.68
N ARG A 43 0.27 -5.08 12.03
CA ARG A 43 0.02 -6.48 12.41
C ARG A 43 1.20 -7.39 12.03
N ARG A 44 1.96 -7.00 11.01
CA ARG A 44 3.18 -7.68 10.52
C ARG A 44 4.16 -6.62 10.05
N SER A 45 5.43 -7.00 9.88
CA SER A 45 6.43 -6.14 9.25
C SER A 45 6.77 -6.63 7.83
N PRO A 46 7.05 -5.73 6.88
CA PRO A 46 7.61 -6.12 5.59
C PRO A 46 8.95 -6.84 5.78
N PRO A 47 9.19 -7.96 5.08
CA PRO A 47 10.52 -8.57 5.04
C PRO A 47 11.58 -7.61 4.49
N ASN A 48 12.84 -7.77 4.91
CA ASN A 48 13.94 -6.88 4.47
C ASN A 48 14.11 -6.81 2.94
N TYR A 49 13.76 -7.88 2.20
CA TYR A 49 13.86 -7.87 0.74
C TYR A 49 12.89 -6.87 0.10
N VAL A 50 11.80 -6.50 0.77
CA VAL A 50 10.83 -5.52 0.26
C VAL A 50 11.47 -4.13 0.18
N ALA A 51 12.32 -3.76 1.14
CA ALA A 51 13.09 -2.52 1.09
C ALA A 51 14.00 -2.49 -0.15
N LEU A 52 14.73 -3.60 -0.40
CA LEU A 52 15.62 -3.73 -1.55
C LEU A 52 14.86 -3.72 -2.88
N LEU A 53 13.68 -4.31 -2.91
CA LEU A 53 12.83 -4.34 -4.09
C LEU A 53 12.35 -2.94 -4.44
N ILE A 54 11.79 -2.21 -3.47
CA ILE A 54 11.31 -0.84 -3.64
C ILE A 54 12.43 0.09 -4.13
N GLU A 55 13.64 -0.04 -3.57
CA GLU A 55 14.80 0.76 -3.99
C GLU A 55 15.26 0.48 -5.42
N ARG A 56 14.95 -0.69 -5.97
CA ARG A 56 15.33 -1.09 -7.33
C ARG A 56 14.28 -0.82 -8.40
N LEU A 57 13.08 -0.37 -8.01
CA LEU A 57 12.02 -0.04 -8.96
C LEU A 57 12.44 1.14 -9.84
N LYS A 58 12.25 0.99 -11.15
CA LYS A 58 12.46 2.02 -12.15
C LYS A 58 11.16 2.75 -12.42
N PRO A 59 11.18 4.01 -12.93
CA PRO A 59 9.97 4.72 -13.33
C PRO A 59 9.06 3.93 -14.28
N SER A 60 9.61 3.06 -15.12
CA SER A 60 8.88 2.17 -16.02
C SER A 60 8.06 1.08 -15.34
N ASP A 61 8.42 0.71 -14.11
CA ASP A 61 7.77 -0.37 -13.37
C ASP A 61 6.48 0.10 -12.70
N TYR A 62 6.36 1.41 -12.44
CA TYR A 62 5.19 1.99 -11.83
C TYR A 62 4.00 1.97 -12.80
N PRO A 63 2.78 1.73 -12.29
CA PRO A 63 1.58 1.75 -13.11
C PRO A 63 1.38 3.14 -13.73
N LYS A 64 1.04 3.17 -15.03
CA LYS A 64 0.78 4.42 -15.78
C LYS A 64 -0.40 5.22 -15.21
N ILE A 65 -1.35 4.52 -14.57
CA ILE A 65 -2.50 5.12 -13.88
C ILE A 65 -2.31 4.87 -12.40
N THR A 66 -2.16 5.95 -11.64
CA THR A 66 -2.13 5.93 -10.18
C THR A 66 -3.49 6.36 -9.63
N GLY A 67 -3.90 5.80 -8.49
CA GLY A 67 -5.03 6.34 -7.74
C GLY A 67 -6.46 6.06 -8.25
N SER A 68 -6.73 5.02 -9.04
CA SER A 68 -8.13 4.58 -9.26
C SER A 68 -8.26 3.11 -9.69
N SER A 69 -8.77 2.30 -8.78
CA SER A 69 -9.42 1.00 -9.03
C SER A 69 -10.55 0.81 -8.01
N GLY A 70 -11.46 1.80 -7.98
CA GLY A 70 -12.60 1.90 -7.05
C GLY A 70 -12.86 3.36 -6.68
N ASN A 71 -14.12 3.78 -6.59
CA ASN A 71 -14.62 5.15 -6.33
C ASN A 71 -14.17 5.82 -5.00
N ARG A 72 -13.00 5.51 -4.43
CA ARG A 72 -12.49 6.17 -3.22
C ARG A 72 -11.17 6.88 -3.49
N PRO A 73 -11.10 8.21 -3.29
CA PRO A 73 -9.84 8.94 -3.31
C PRO A 73 -8.89 8.46 -2.21
N VAL A 74 -7.60 8.46 -2.52
CA VAL A 74 -6.53 8.17 -1.56
C VAL A 74 -6.58 9.21 -0.44
N GLY A 75 -6.79 8.77 0.81
CA GLY A 75 -6.75 9.63 2.00
C GLY A 75 -8.10 10.07 2.58
N VAL A 76 -9.23 9.78 1.92
CA VAL A 76 -10.56 10.11 2.46
C VAL A 76 -11.14 8.89 3.19
N ALA A 77 -11.10 8.94 4.53
CA ALA A 77 -11.91 8.04 5.35
C ALA A 77 -13.39 8.35 5.09
N THR A 78 -14.03 7.61 4.18
CA THR A 78 -15.48 7.71 4.02
C THR A 78 -16.11 7.09 5.27
N LYS A 79 -16.37 7.94 6.26
CA LYS A 79 -17.20 7.67 7.43
C LYS A 79 -18.67 7.53 6.97
N ILE A 80 -18.96 6.61 6.03
CA ILE A 80 -20.35 6.26 5.70
C ILE A 80 -20.80 5.30 6.80
N ARG A 81 -21.34 5.91 7.86
CA ARG A 81 -22.18 5.26 8.86
C ARG A 81 -23.31 4.58 8.08
N ARG A 82 -23.27 3.25 7.94
CA ARG A 82 -24.38 2.47 7.38
C ARG A 82 -25.56 2.63 8.34
N ALA A 83 -26.45 3.57 8.05
CA ALA A 83 -27.73 3.66 8.74
C ALA A 83 -28.48 2.34 8.49
N ARG A 84 -28.65 1.56 9.56
CA ARG A 84 -29.51 0.38 9.57
C ARG A 84 -30.95 0.91 9.45
N LYS A 85 -31.60 0.68 8.31
CA LYS A 85 -33.03 0.88 8.17
C LYS A 85 -33.68 -0.45 8.54
N GLU A 86 -34.22 -0.54 9.74
CA GLU A 86 -35.16 -1.62 10.10
C GLU A 86 -36.56 -1.03 9.96
N LEU A 87 -37.39 -1.73 9.18
CA LEU A 87 -38.84 -1.59 9.16
C LEU A 87 -39.44 -2.32 10.36
#